data_AF-A0A358X602-F1
#
_entry.id   AF-A0A358X602-F1
#
_cell.length_a   1.000
_cell.length_b   1.000
_cell.length_c   1.000
_cell.angle_alpha   90.00
_cell.angle_beta   90.00
_cell.angle_gamma   90.00
#
_symmetry.space_group_name_H-M   'P 1'
#
loop_
_entity.id
_entity.type
_entity.pdbx_description
1 polymer ?
#
loop_
_entity_poly.entity_id
_entity_poly.type
_entity_poly.pdbx_seq_one_letter_code
_entity_poly.pdbx_strand_id
1 'polypeptide(L)'
;METPKTGSREIIRNVYLYLVALITLIMMVVSSAQLINLALITWVFPKADSSYIYYGPKPVPAVGVKPADDKRTPEQIATDDALAQKQWEEEKQHSEEQRIAQKYRDLVQNISFLLVATPLFLYHWSVIRKDRKLAQEKLIA
;
A
#
# COMPACT_ATOMS: atom_id res chain seq x y z
N MET A 1 41.61 32.46 14.84
CA MET A 1 40.87 31.24 14.44
C MET A 1 39.98 31.62 13.28
N GLU A 2 40.50 31.52 12.06
CA GLU A 2 39.70 31.82 10.86
C GLU A 2 38.86 30.60 10.54
N THR A 3 37.54 30.73 10.69
CA THR A 3 36.61 29.70 10.23
C THR A 3 36.75 29.58 8.72
N PRO A 4 36.95 28.38 8.16
CA PRO A 4 37.03 28.21 6.71
C PRO A 4 35.71 28.69 6.10
N LYS A 5 35.80 29.71 5.24
CA LYS A 5 34.66 30.29 4.52
C LYS A 5 34.16 29.26 3.50
N THR A 6 33.35 28.32 3.94
CA THR A 6 32.68 27.36 3.07
C THR A 6 31.81 28.15 2.10
N GLY A 7 32.16 28.14 0.81
CA GLY A 7 31.42 28.89 -0.20
C GLY A 7 29.94 28.51 -0.18
N SER A 8 29.04 29.48 -0.27
CA SER A 8 27.58 29.27 -0.14
C SER A 8 27.06 28.16 -1.07
N ARG A 9 27.71 27.95 -2.22
CA ARG A 9 27.43 26.85 -3.17
C ARG A 9 27.63 25.45 -2.58
N GLU A 10 28.66 25.24 -1.76
CA GLU A 10 28.95 23.95 -1.12
C GLU A 10 27.93 23.66 0.00
N ILE A 11 27.54 24.68 0.78
CA ILE A 11 26.47 24.54 1.79
C ILE A 11 25.15 24.17 1.12
N ILE A 12 24.76 24.88 0.04
CA ILE A 12 23.53 24.60 -0.71
C ILE A 12 23.54 23.18 -1.27
N ARG A 13 24.67 22.73 -1.84
CA ARG A 13 24.82 21.35 -2.34
C ARG A 13 24.63 20.33 -1.21
N ASN A 14 25.27 20.54 -0.06
CA ASN A 14 25.16 19.62 1.06
C ASN A 14 23.73 19.59 1.62
N VAL A 15 23.10 20.74 1.85
CA VAL A 15 21.71 20.81 2.33
C VAL A 15 20.78 20.09 1.36
N TYR A 16 20.93 20.30 0.05
CA TYR A 16 20.15 19.58 -0.97
C TYR A 16 20.35 18.07 -0.88
N LEU A 17 21.60 17.60 -0.83
CA LEU A 17 21.92 16.17 -0.74
C LEU A 17 21.34 15.53 0.53
N TYR A 18 21.40 16.22 1.68
CA TYR A 18 20.83 15.72 2.93
C TYR A 18 19.30 15.69 2.90
N LEU A 19 18.64 16.69 2.30
CA LEU A 19 17.17 16.71 2.18
C LEU A 19 16.67 15.58 1.27
N VAL A 20 17.29 15.39 0.11
CA VAL A 20 16.90 14.30 -0.80
C VAL A 20 17.20 12.94 -0.19
N ALA A 21 18.35 12.78 0.48
CA ALA A 21 18.67 11.56 1.23
C ALA A 21 17.64 11.28 2.33
N LEU A 22 17.16 12.30 3.04
CA LEU A 22 16.15 12.15 4.07
C LEU A 22 14.81 11.70 3.48
N ILE A 23 14.35 12.35 2.41
CA ILE A 23 13.07 12.00 1.75
C ILE A 23 13.12 10.56 1.23
N THR A 24 14.20 10.19 0.55
CA THR A 24 14.37 8.83 0.00
C THR A 24 14.46 7.78 1.10
N LEU A 25 15.11 8.08 2.23
CA LEU A 25 15.15 7.22 3.40
C LEU A 25 13.75 6.99 3.99
N ILE A 26 12.95 8.05 4.12
CA ILE A 26 11.57 7.94 4.62
C ILE A 26 10.73 7.06 3.68
N MET A 27 10.83 7.26 2.37
CA MET A 27 10.13 6.42 1.39
C MET A 27 10.54 4.94 1.54
N MET A 28 11.83 4.65 1.66
CA MET A 28 12.32 3.28 1.83
C MET A 28 11.81 2.62 3.11
N VAL A 29 11.75 3.35 4.23
CA VAL A 29 11.25 2.83 5.51
C VAL A 29 9.76 2.54 5.43
N VAL A 30 8.96 3.47 4.88
CA VAL A 30 7.51 3.29 4.75
C VAL A 30 7.18 2.09 3.85
N SER A 31 7.83 1.95 2.70
CA SER A 31 7.59 0.82 1.79
C SER A 31 8.01 -0.52 2.39
N SER A 32 9.16 -0.55 3.08
CA SER A 32 9.61 -1.75 3.80
C SER A 32 8.62 -2.16 4.89
N ALA A 33 8.15 -1.20 5.69
CA ALA A 33 7.16 -1.46 6.74
C ALA A 33 5.84 -2.00 6.18
N GLN A 34 5.36 -1.45 5.05
CA GLN A 34 4.14 -1.93 4.40
C GLN A 34 4.29 -3.33 3.80
N LEU A 35 5.44 -3.66 3.20
CA LEU A 35 5.70 -5.02 2.73
C LEU A 35 5.78 -6.03 3.86
N ILE A 36 6.43 -5.68 4.97
CA ILE A 36 6.48 -6.54 6.17
C ILE A 36 5.06 -6.73 6.72
N ASN A 37 4.27 -5.67 6.83
CA ASN A 37 2.89 -5.76 7.28
C ASN A 37 2.07 -6.71 6.40
N LEU A 38 2.19 -6.59 5.08
CA LEU A 38 1.51 -7.48 4.15
C LEU A 38 1.98 -8.94 4.28
N ALA A 39 3.29 -9.17 4.40
CA ALA A 39 3.84 -10.51 4.61
C ALA A 39 3.34 -11.13 5.92
N LEU A 40 3.29 -10.35 6.99
CA LEU A 40 2.75 -10.78 8.28
C LEU A 40 1.27 -11.14 8.17
N ILE A 41 0.45 -10.27 7.58
CA ILE A 41 -0.99 -10.51 7.42
C ILE A 41 -1.25 -11.71 6.48
N THR A 42 -0.40 -11.95 5.49
CA THR A 42 -0.60 -13.03 4.51
C THR A 42 -0.08 -14.38 5.03
N TRP A 43 1.05 -14.42 5.74
CA TRP A 43 1.73 -15.68 6.11
C TRP A 43 1.66 -16.01 7.60
N VAL A 44 1.74 -15.00 8.49
CA VAL A 44 1.79 -15.20 9.94
C VAL A 44 0.41 -15.08 10.59
N PHE A 45 -0.39 -14.11 10.15
CA PHE A 45 -1.72 -13.82 10.65
C PHE A 45 -2.78 -13.77 9.54
N PRO A 46 -3.03 -14.87 8.79
CA PRO A 46 -4.04 -14.89 7.72
C PRO A 46 -5.44 -14.45 8.19
N LYS A 47 -5.74 -14.62 9.48
CA LYS A 47 -7.03 -14.22 10.09
C LYS A 47 -7.16 -12.70 10.27
N ALA A 48 -6.06 -11.95 10.34
CA ALA A 48 -6.08 -10.49 10.41
C ALA A 48 -6.46 -9.85 9.07
N ASP A 49 -6.29 -10.59 7.96
CA ASP A 49 -6.73 -10.20 6.62
C ASP A 49 -8.25 -10.34 6.42
N SER A 50 -8.92 -11.03 7.34
CA SER A 50 -10.37 -11.11 7.40
C SER A 50 -10.93 -9.84 8.06
N SER A 51 -10.57 -8.66 7.53
CA SER A 51 -11.40 -7.47 7.77
C SER A 51 -12.82 -7.84 7.38
N TYR A 52 -13.78 -7.62 8.27
CA TYR A 52 -15.21 -7.92 8.08
C TYR A 52 -15.68 -7.28 6.77
N ILE A 53 -15.61 -8.02 5.66
CA ILE A 53 -16.27 -7.61 4.43
C ILE A 53 -17.74 -7.74 4.74
N TYR A 54 -18.37 -6.60 4.97
CA TYR A 54 -19.80 -6.51 5.15
C TYR A 54 -20.44 -6.74 3.78
N TYR A 55 -20.65 -8.00 3.44
CA TYR A 55 -21.62 -8.36 2.43
C TYR A 55 -22.99 -8.00 3.00
N GLY A 56 -23.83 -7.33 2.22
CA GLY A 56 -25.22 -7.14 2.60
C GLY A 56 -25.85 -8.48 3.03
N PRO A 57 -26.85 -8.47 3.93
CA PRO A 57 -27.49 -9.69 4.37
C PRO A 57 -27.98 -10.49 3.16
N LYS A 58 -27.65 -11.79 3.12
CA LYS A 58 -28.08 -12.68 2.03
C LYS A 58 -29.60 -12.56 1.89
N PRO A 59 -30.14 -12.29 0.68
CA PRO A 59 -31.58 -12.19 0.50
C PRO A 59 -32.24 -13.51 0.88
N VAL A 60 -33.20 -13.42 1.81
CA VAL A 60 -34.02 -14.56 2.24
C VAL A 60 -35.18 -14.72 1.25
N PRO A 61 -35.42 -15.95 0.75
CA PRO A 61 -36.51 -16.18 -0.19
C PRO A 61 -37.86 -15.86 0.46
N ALA A 62 -38.70 -15.09 -0.24
CA ALA A 62 -40.06 -14.75 0.18
C ALA A 62 -41.07 -15.90 -0.06
N VAL A 63 -40.64 -16.97 -0.73
CA VAL A 63 -41.44 -18.19 -0.95
C VAL A 63 -41.79 -18.86 0.39
N GLY A 64 -42.98 -18.58 0.91
CA GLY A 64 -43.52 -19.12 2.16
C GLY A 64 -43.90 -18.07 3.21
N VAL A 65 -43.45 -16.83 3.04
CA VAL A 65 -43.82 -15.67 3.87
C VAL A 65 -44.45 -14.63 2.95
N LYS A 66 -45.71 -14.83 2.57
CA LYS A 66 -46.46 -13.83 1.80
C LYS A 66 -46.99 -12.76 2.76
N PRO A 67 -46.55 -11.50 2.68
CA PRO A 67 -47.29 -10.40 3.27
C PRO A 67 -48.69 -10.38 2.66
N ALA A 68 -49.72 -10.12 3.47
CA ALA A 68 -51.13 -10.13 3.01
C ALA A 68 -51.41 -9.14 1.85
N ASP A 69 -50.49 -8.19 1.59
CA ASP A 69 -50.58 -7.15 0.56
C ASP A 69 -49.73 -7.42 -0.70
N ASP A 70 -49.02 -8.55 -0.79
CA ASP A 70 -48.17 -8.84 -1.94
C ASP A 70 -49.01 -9.37 -3.13
N LYS A 71 -49.17 -8.52 -4.16
CA LYS A 71 -49.97 -8.81 -5.36
C LYS A 71 -49.24 -9.65 -6.41
N ARG A 72 -47.96 -9.99 -6.19
CA ARG A 72 -47.15 -10.75 -7.14
C ARG A 72 -47.56 -12.22 -7.17
N THR A 73 -47.53 -12.82 -8.36
CA THR A 73 -47.77 -14.27 -8.50
C THR A 73 -46.63 -15.07 -7.84
N PRO A 74 -46.85 -16.33 -7.43
CA PRO A 74 -45.78 -17.19 -6.91
C PRO A 74 -44.57 -17.30 -7.85
N GLU A 75 -44.83 -17.23 -9.16
CA GLU A 75 -43.82 -17.28 -10.22
C GLU A 75 -43.01 -15.97 -10.31
N GLN A 76 -43.65 -14.81 -10.12
CA GLN A 76 -42.98 -13.52 -10.03
C GLN A 76 -42.10 -13.42 -8.78
N ILE A 77 -42.59 -13.89 -7.63
CA ILE A 77 -41.82 -13.92 -6.37
C ILE A 77 -40.59 -14.81 -6.51
N ALA A 78 -40.74 -16.00 -7.09
CA ALA A 78 -39.62 -16.91 -7.34
C ALA A 78 -38.58 -16.30 -8.29
N THR A 79 -39.02 -15.52 -9.29
CA THR A 79 -38.14 -14.83 -10.23
C THR A 79 -37.37 -13.69 -9.56
N ASP A 80 -38.04 -12.87 -8.74
CA ASP A 80 -37.43 -11.77 -7.98
C ASP A 80 -36.42 -12.28 -6.95
N ASP A 81 -36.76 -13.35 -6.22
CA ASP A 81 -35.86 -14.00 -5.26
C ASP A 81 -34.60 -14.56 -5.94
N ALA A 82 -34.77 -15.19 -7.12
CA ALA A 82 -33.66 -15.71 -7.91
C ALA A 82 -32.76 -14.58 -8.44
N LEU A 83 -33.34 -13.45 -8.86
CA LEU A 83 -32.58 -12.28 -9.30
C LEU A 83 -31.79 -11.65 -8.14
N ALA A 84 -32.42 -11.48 -6.97
CA ALA A 84 -31.77 -10.93 -5.78
C ALA A 84 -30.61 -11.81 -5.31
N GLN A 85 -30.78 -13.14 -5.32
CA GLN A 85 -29.70 -14.07 -4.99
C GLN A 85 -28.53 -13.95 -5.98
N LYS A 86 -28.82 -13.89 -7.28
CA LYS A 86 -27.79 -13.75 -8.30
C LYS A 86 -27.00 -12.44 -8.14
N GLN A 87 -27.68 -11.33 -7.89
CA GLN A 87 -27.03 -10.03 -7.65
C GLN A 87 -26.13 -10.05 -6.42
N TRP A 88 -26.57 -10.69 -5.33
CA TRP A 88 -25.77 -10.83 -4.12
C TRP A 88 -24.51 -11.69 -4.35
N GLU A 89 -24.63 -12.76 -5.14
CA GLU A 89 -23.48 -13.59 -5.53
C GLU A 89 -22.49 -12.83 -6.42
N GLU A 90 -22.98 -12.07 -7.41
CA GLU A 90 -22.17 -11.21 -8.27
C GLU A 90 -21.44 -10.12 -7.45
N GLU A 91 -22.14 -9.44 -6.52
CA GLU A 91 -21.54 -8.44 -5.64
C GLU A 91 -20.46 -9.05 -4.73
N LYS A 92 -20.72 -10.25 -4.19
CA LYS A 92 -19.73 -10.99 -3.39
C LYS A 92 -18.47 -11.31 -4.20
N GLN A 93 -18.64 -11.83 -5.42
CA GLN A 93 -17.52 -12.15 -6.31
C GLN A 93 -16.72 -10.91 -6.68
N HIS A 94 -17.39 -9.83 -7.10
CA HIS A 94 -16.73 -8.57 -7.43
C HIS A 94 -15.98 -7.96 -6.25
N SER A 95 -16.54 -8.05 -5.03
CA SER A 95 -15.86 -7.58 -3.82
C SER A 95 -14.58 -8.37 -3.52
N GLU A 96 -14.62 -9.70 -3.68
CA GLU A 96 -13.46 -10.57 -3.51
C GLU A 96 -12.36 -10.27 -4.55
N GLU A 97 -12.74 -10.11 -5.82
CA GLU A 97 -11.83 -9.72 -6.90
C GLU A 97 -11.18 -8.35 -6.64
N GLN A 98 -11.98 -7.37 -6.22
CA GLN A 98 -11.48 -6.03 -5.90
C GLN A 98 -10.47 -6.05 -4.75
N ARG A 99 -10.70 -6.85 -3.70
CA ARG A 99 -9.76 -7.02 -2.59
C ARG A 99 -8.44 -7.61 -3.06
N ILE A 100 -8.49 -8.65 -3.89
CA ILE A 100 -7.28 -9.25 -4.46
C ILE A 100 -6.54 -8.21 -5.31
N ALA A 101 -7.26 -7.48 -6.16
CA ALA A 101 -6.68 -6.43 -7.00
C ALA A 101 -6.08 -5.27 -6.17
N GLN A 102 -6.70 -4.87 -5.06
CA GLN A 102 -6.16 -3.86 -4.14
C GLN A 102 -4.81 -4.32 -3.55
N LYS A 103 -4.72 -5.56 -3.08
CA LYS A 103 -3.45 -6.11 -2.55
C LYS A 103 -2.33 -6.11 -3.59
N TYR A 104 -2.64 -6.50 -4.82
CA TYR A 104 -1.66 -6.45 -5.91
C TYR A 104 -1.22 -5.01 -6.21
N ARG A 105 -2.15 -4.05 -6.19
CA ARG A 105 -1.80 -2.63 -6.36
C ARG A 105 -0.88 -2.14 -5.24
N ASP A 106 -1.18 -2.46 -3.99
CA ASP A 106 -0.35 -2.07 -2.84
C ASP A 106 1.04 -2.70 -2.91
N LEU A 107 1.13 -3.97 -3.32
CA LEU A 107 2.40 -4.65 -3.60
C LEU A 107 3.21 -3.94 -4.67
N VAL A 108 2.61 -3.69 -5.83
CA VAL A 108 3.27 -3.03 -6.96
C VAL A 108 3.74 -1.64 -6.57
N GLN A 109 2.91 -0.87 -5.85
CA GLN A 109 3.27 0.46 -5.39
C GLN A 109 4.48 0.43 -4.45
N ASN A 110 4.48 -0.47 -3.47
CA ASN A 110 5.56 -0.58 -2.49
C ASN A 110 6.86 -1.10 -3.09
N ILE A 111 6.77 -2.09 -3.98
CA ILE A 111 7.93 -2.57 -4.74
C ILE A 111 8.49 -1.44 -5.61
N SER A 112 7.63 -0.66 -6.28
CA SER A 112 8.07 0.48 -7.12
C SER A 112 8.81 1.53 -6.29
N PHE A 113 8.30 1.85 -5.10
CA PHE A 113 9.00 2.76 -4.19
C PHE A 113 10.36 2.23 -3.77
N LEU A 114 10.49 0.94 -3.44
CA LEU A 114 11.81 0.36 -3.13
C LEU A 114 12.74 0.40 -4.34
N LEU A 115 12.23 0.11 -5.54
CA LEU A 115 13.04 0.08 -6.77
C LEU A 115 13.62 1.46 -7.10
N VAL A 116 12.86 2.54 -6.83
CA VAL A 116 13.33 3.92 -7.01
C VAL A 116 14.18 4.40 -5.83
N ALA A 117 13.77 4.11 -4.59
CA ALA A 117 14.47 4.56 -3.39
C ALA A 117 15.83 3.87 -3.21
N THR A 118 15.98 2.62 -3.63
CA THR A 118 17.23 1.85 -3.50
C THR A 118 18.43 2.49 -4.22
N PRO A 119 18.38 2.76 -5.53
CA PRO A 119 19.51 3.39 -6.23
C PRO A 119 19.76 4.81 -5.74
N LEU A 120 18.71 5.57 -5.39
CA LEU A 120 18.86 6.90 -4.82
C LEU A 120 19.58 6.87 -3.47
N PHE A 121 19.18 5.97 -2.56
CA PHE A 121 19.82 5.82 -1.25
C PHE A 121 21.28 5.38 -1.39
N LEU A 122 21.55 4.38 -2.23
CA LEU A 122 22.91 3.90 -2.48
C LEU A 122 23.81 5.00 -3.06
N TYR A 123 23.30 5.79 -4.00
CA TYR A 123 24.03 6.93 -4.57
C TYR A 123 24.42 7.92 -3.48
N HIS A 124 23.46 8.41 -2.69
CA HIS A 124 23.74 9.39 -1.63
C HIS A 124 24.70 8.84 -0.58
N TRP A 125 24.53 7.58 -0.17
CA TRP A 125 25.46 6.90 0.75
C TRP A 125 26.89 6.85 0.18
N SER A 126 27.04 6.54 -1.10
CA SER A 126 28.35 6.45 -1.76
C SER A 126 29.06 7.81 -1.82
N VAL A 127 28.31 8.90 -2.05
CA VAL A 127 28.85 10.27 -2.09
C VAL A 127 29.37 10.68 -0.72
N ILE A 128 28.57 10.48 0.34
CA ILE A 128 28.98 10.80 1.72
C ILE A 128 30.22 10.00 2.13
N ARG A 129 30.33 8.72 1.75
CA ARG A 129 31.53 7.91 2.02
C ARG A 129 32.77 8.48 1.33
N LYS A 130 32.65 8.91 0.08
CA LYS A 130 33.76 9.50 -0.69
C LYS A 130 34.22 10.81 -0.07
N ASP A 131 33.30 11.68 0.32
CA ASP A 131 33.61 12.95 0.98
C ASP A 131 34.33 12.75 2.33
N ARG A 132 33.88 11.78 3.13
CA ARG A 132 34.55 11.42 4.39
C ARG A 132 35.97 10.88 4.16
N LYS A 133 36.17 10.06 3.13
CA LYS A 133 37.48 9.49 2.80
C LYS A 133 38.47 10.57 2.31
N LEU A 134 38.02 11.48 1.43
CA LEU A 134 38.81 12.60 0.94
C LEU A 134 39.18 13.58 2.07
N ALA A 135 38.28 13.82 3.01
CA ALA A 135 38.56 14.65 4.18
C ALA A 135 39.62 14.01 5.10
N GLN A 136 39.59 12.68 5.27
CA GLN A 136 40.62 11.98 6.04
C GLN A 136 41.99 11.99 5.36
N GLU A 137 42.06 11.75 4.04
CA GLU A 137 43.33 11.80 3.29
C GLU A 137 43.99 13.19 3.38
N LYS A 138 43.21 14.27 3.31
CA LYS A 138 43.71 15.65 3.48
C LYS A 138 44.16 16.00 4.91
N LEU A 139 43.75 15.23 5.92
CA LEU A 139 44.17 15.44 7.31
C LEU A 139 45.43 14.65 7.66
N ILE A 140 45.79 13.65 6.87
CA ILE A 140 46.95 12.77 7.08
C ILE A 140 48.12 13.13 6.13
N ALA A 141 47.84 13.77 5.00
CA ALA A 141 48.82 14.35 4.08
C ALA A 141 49.23 15.77 4.48
#